data_AF-A0A938JXC1-F1
#
_entry.id   AF-A0A938JXC1-F1
#
_cell.length_a   1.000
_cell.length_b   1.000
_cell.length_c   1.000
_cell.angle_alpha   90.00
_cell.angle_beta   90.00
_cell.angle_gamma   90.00
#
_symmetry.space_group_name_H-M   'P 1'
#
loop_
_entity.id
_entity.type
_entity.pdbx_description
1 polymer ?
#
loop_
_entity_poly.entity_id
_entity_poly.type
_entity_poly.pdbx_seq_one_letter_code
_entity_poly.pdbx_strand_id
1 'polypeptide(L)'
;MNPISVVILGATGSIGLQAIDVIRRSEGRLRLVGIGAGTKRLQTLQQLATEFDVEVVGVDAPESDPAAIATGLSWPAGAKVFIGPSANEQLAAYSCDVVLNAIAGAAGLRATIAALKTGNRLALANKESLVIGAPVVMPLAGVDQMIPVDSEHSALAQCLRAGEIGQVRKLVLTASGGPFRGYTREQLSNVTPKDALAHPTWQMGPLVTINSATLMNKGLELIEAHLLFGLPMNQLD
;
A
#
# COMPACT_ATOMS: atom_id res chain seq x y z
N MET A 1 -0.09 -22.29 16.38
CA MET A 1 -0.86 -21.69 15.27
C MET A 1 0.03 -21.68 14.04
N ASN A 2 -0.53 -21.95 12.86
CA ASN A 2 0.24 -21.78 11.62
C ASN A 2 0.54 -20.28 11.41
N PRO A 3 1.75 -19.93 10.92
CA PRO A 3 2.08 -18.54 10.63
C PRO A 3 1.18 -17.99 9.51
N ILE A 4 0.80 -16.72 9.62
CA ILE A 4 0.05 -16.02 8.57
C ILE A 4 1.02 -15.75 7.40
N SER A 5 0.70 -16.29 6.23
CA SER A 5 1.47 -16.10 5.01
C SER A 5 1.18 -14.72 4.38
N VAL A 6 2.24 -13.99 4.07
CA VAL A 6 2.17 -12.60 3.59
C VAL A 6 2.89 -12.45 2.26
N VAL A 7 2.23 -11.81 1.29
CA VAL A 7 2.85 -11.28 0.07
C VAL A 7 2.92 -9.76 0.16
N ILE A 8 4.07 -9.16 -0.17
CA ILE A 8 4.24 -7.70 -0.18
C ILE A 8 4.49 -7.20 -1.60
N LEU A 9 3.59 -6.35 -2.09
CA LEU A 9 3.75 -5.61 -3.34
C LEU A 9 4.36 -4.24 -3.05
N GLY A 10 5.44 -3.86 -3.74
CA GLY A 10 6.19 -2.65 -3.43
C GLY A 10 7.16 -2.81 -2.26
N ALA A 11 7.73 -4.01 -2.08
CA ALA A 11 8.55 -4.41 -0.93
C ALA A 11 9.77 -3.52 -0.67
N THR A 12 10.35 -2.90 -1.72
CA THR A 12 11.50 -2.00 -1.55
C THR A 12 11.07 -0.56 -1.20
N GLY A 13 9.78 -0.23 -1.29
CA GLY A 13 9.21 1.08 -0.93
C GLY A 13 9.24 1.36 0.58
N SER A 14 8.84 2.58 0.99
CA SER A 14 8.82 2.96 2.42
C SER A 14 7.92 2.03 3.23
N ILE A 15 6.66 1.85 2.82
CA ILE A 15 5.71 0.95 3.49
C ILE A 15 6.19 -0.50 3.40
N GLY A 16 6.71 -0.94 2.26
CA GLY A 16 7.24 -2.30 2.08
C GLY A 16 8.36 -2.62 3.07
N LEU A 17 9.35 -1.73 3.22
CA LEU A 17 10.46 -1.93 4.16
C LEU A 17 10.01 -1.88 5.63
N GLN A 18 9.02 -1.05 5.96
CA GLN A 18 8.41 -1.04 7.30
C GLN A 18 7.67 -2.36 7.58
N ALA A 19 6.94 -2.88 6.60
CA ALA A 19 6.27 -4.17 6.74
C ALA A 19 7.27 -5.33 6.89
N ILE A 20 8.41 -5.29 6.18
CA ILE A 20 9.50 -6.24 6.38
C ILE A 20 10.01 -6.20 7.84
N ASP A 21 10.21 -5.01 8.41
CA ASP A 21 10.63 -4.86 9.81
C ASP A 21 9.59 -5.44 10.80
N VAL A 22 8.30 -5.24 10.53
CA VAL A 22 7.21 -5.88 11.30
C VAL A 22 7.27 -7.40 11.19
N ILE A 23 7.51 -7.97 10.01
CA ILE A 23 7.64 -9.42 9.82
C ILE A 23 8.84 -9.96 10.58
N ARG A 24 10.00 -9.30 10.54
CA ARG A 24 11.20 -9.71 11.31
C ARG A 24 10.90 -9.80 12.82
N ARG A 25 10.11 -8.86 13.33
CA ARG A 25 9.74 -8.77 14.75
C ARG A 25 8.47 -9.56 15.10
N SER A 26 7.93 -10.33 14.17
CA SER A 26 6.69 -11.07 14.39
C SER A 26 6.85 -12.33 15.25
N GLU A 27 8.08 -12.72 15.58
CA GLU A 27 8.40 -13.96 16.32
C GLU A 27 7.80 -15.20 15.62
N GLY A 28 7.85 -15.22 14.29
CA GLY A 28 7.32 -16.32 13.47
C GLY A 28 5.80 -16.35 13.35
N ARG A 29 5.07 -15.32 13.81
CA ARG A 29 3.62 -15.19 13.57
C ARG A 29 3.29 -14.84 12.13
N LEU A 30 4.20 -14.15 11.44
CA LEU A 30 4.07 -13.80 10.02
C LEU A 30 5.17 -14.50 9.23
N ARG A 31 4.82 -15.12 8.09
CA ARG A 31 5.76 -15.71 7.14
C ARG A 31 5.69 -14.96 5.83
N LEU A 32 6.79 -14.35 5.40
CA LEU A 32 6.88 -13.72 4.09
C LEU A 32 7.01 -14.82 3.03
N VAL A 33 6.01 -14.96 2.16
CA VAL A 33 6.03 -15.98 1.10
C VAL A 33 6.28 -15.38 -0.28
N GLY A 34 6.08 -14.08 -0.44
CA GLY A 34 6.37 -13.42 -1.70
C GLY A 34 6.60 -11.92 -1.61
N ILE A 35 7.43 -11.40 -2.51
CA ILE A 35 7.74 -9.97 -2.59
C ILE A 35 7.79 -9.48 -4.03
N GLY A 36 7.34 -8.26 -4.25
CA GLY A 36 7.41 -7.61 -5.55
C GLY A 36 7.89 -6.17 -5.47
N ALA A 37 8.61 -5.72 -6.49
CA ALA A 37 8.99 -4.32 -6.65
C ALA A 37 9.28 -3.98 -8.12
N GLY A 38 9.40 -2.69 -8.42
CA GLY A 38 9.92 -2.22 -9.70
C GLY A 38 11.45 -2.34 -9.81
N THR A 39 11.98 -1.96 -10.96
CA THR A 39 13.40 -2.15 -11.33
C THR A 39 14.42 -1.25 -10.62
N LYS A 40 13.98 -0.19 -9.92
CA LYS A 40 14.90 0.81 -9.33
C LYS A 40 15.78 0.27 -8.21
N ARG A 41 15.36 -0.78 -7.51
CA ARG A 41 16.05 -1.34 -6.32
C ARG A 41 16.10 -2.87 -6.34
N LEU A 42 16.47 -3.45 -7.49
CA LEU A 42 16.51 -4.90 -7.69
C LEU A 42 17.45 -5.62 -6.73
N GLN A 43 18.62 -5.05 -6.43
CA GLN A 43 19.55 -5.66 -5.47
C GLN A 43 18.93 -5.78 -4.07
N THR A 44 18.21 -4.76 -3.60
CA THR A 44 17.47 -4.81 -2.33
C THR A 44 16.36 -5.87 -2.39
N LEU A 45 15.61 -5.95 -3.50
CA LEU A 45 14.59 -6.98 -3.67
C LEU A 45 15.19 -8.39 -3.60
N GLN A 46 16.33 -8.62 -4.27
CA GLN A 46 17.04 -9.89 -4.23
C GLN A 46 17.54 -10.23 -2.82
N GLN A 47 18.16 -9.27 -2.12
CA GLN A 47 18.61 -9.47 -0.74
C GLN A 47 17.45 -9.89 0.17
N LEU A 48 16.30 -9.21 0.08
CA LEU A 48 15.11 -9.56 0.83
C LEU A 48 14.55 -10.94 0.43
N ALA A 49 14.53 -11.27 -0.86
CA ALA A 49 14.06 -12.57 -1.32
C ALA A 49 14.88 -13.71 -0.72
N THR A 50 16.21 -13.56 -0.72
CA THR A 50 17.15 -14.53 -0.16
C THR A 50 17.09 -14.58 1.37
N GLU A 51 16.99 -13.43 2.03
CA GLU A 51 16.91 -13.36 3.50
C GLU A 51 15.71 -14.14 4.04
N PHE A 52 14.56 -14.04 3.37
CA PHE A 52 13.31 -14.66 3.81
C PHE A 52 12.99 -15.98 3.11
N ASP A 53 13.85 -16.45 2.20
CA ASP A 53 13.66 -17.67 1.40
C ASP A 53 12.25 -17.72 0.76
N VAL A 54 11.88 -16.63 0.07
CA VAL A 54 10.51 -16.46 -0.46
C VAL A 54 10.22 -17.42 -1.61
N GLU A 55 8.96 -17.84 -1.73
CA GLU A 55 8.49 -18.80 -2.73
C GLU A 55 8.17 -18.14 -4.07
N VAL A 56 7.84 -16.85 -4.06
CA VAL A 56 7.42 -16.13 -5.26
C VAL A 56 7.94 -14.69 -5.29
N VAL A 57 8.42 -14.26 -6.45
CA VAL A 57 8.97 -12.92 -6.67
C VAL A 57 8.31 -12.25 -7.87
N GLY A 58 7.97 -10.98 -7.75
CA GLY A 58 7.47 -10.14 -8.83
C GLY A 58 8.41 -8.98 -9.15
N VAL A 59 8.81 -8.85 -10.41
CA VAL A 59 9.59 -7.70 -10.90
C VAL A 59 8.76 -6.94 -11.92
N ASP A 60 8.24 -5.79 -11.50
CA ASP A 60 7.51 -4.88 -12.38
C ASP A 60 8.49 -4.15 -13.30
N ALA A 61 8.42 -4.50 -14.57
CA ALA A 61 9.37 -4.12 -15.60
C ALA A 61 8.65 -3.75 -16.90
N PRO A 62 9.16 -2.77 -17.67
CA PRO A 62 8.67 -2.51 -19.02
C PRO A 62 8.77 -3.76 -19.92
N GLU A 63 7.87 -3.88 -20.90
CA GLU A 63 7.85 -5.01 -21.84
C GLU A 63 9.13 -5.17 -22.67
N SER A 64 9.91 -4.09 -22.83
CA SER A 64 10.99 -4.04 -23.81
C SER A 64 12.24 -4.87 -23.46
N ASP A 65 12.44 -5.34 -22.22
CA ASP A 65 13.56 -6.25 -21.93
C ASP A 65 13.48 -7.05 -20.61
N PRO A 66 12.63 -8.09 -20.52
CA PRO A 66 12.59 -8.98 -19.35
C PRO A 66 13.88 -9.78 -19.14
N ALA A 67 14.60 -10.08 -20.24
CA ALA A 67 15.78 -10.92 -20.24
C ALA A 67 17.00 -10.20 -19.64
N ALA A 68 17.24 -8.94 -19.99
CA ALA A 68 18.31 -8.14 -19.39
C ALA A 68 18.09 -7.86 -17.90
N ILE A 69 16.83 -7.82 -17.44
CA ILE A 69 16.50 -7.67 -16.03
C ILE A 69 16.75 -8.98 -15.26
N ALA A 70 16.54 -10.13 -15.91
CA ALA A 70 16.85 -11.43 -15.33
C ALA A 70 18.36 -11.70 -15.25
N THR A 71 19.17 -11.15 -16.16
CA THR A 71 20.62 -11.34 -16.13
C THR A 71 21.27 -10.66 -14.92
N GLY A 72 21.86 -11.47 -14.03
CA GLY A 72 22.59 -11.01 -12.85
C GLY A 72 21.80 -11.08 -11.53
N LEU A 73 20.54 -11.53 -11.55
CA LEU A 73 19.76 -11.76 -10.34
C LEU A 73 19.78 -13.25 -9.96
N SER A 74 20.02 -13.52 -8.67
CA SER A 74 19.92 -14.87 -8.09
C SER A 74 18.79 -14.91 -7.09
N TRP A 75 17.76 -15.69 -7.37
CA TRP A 75 16.60 -15.88 -6.51
C TRP A 75 16.75 -17.13 -5.63
N PRO A 76 15.96 -17.26 -4.56
CA PRO A 76 15.89 -18.49 -3.78
C PRO A 76 15.62 -19.71 -4.66
N ALA A 77 16.17 -20.86 -4.29
CA ALA A 77 16.02 -22.08 -5.06
C ALA A 77 14.55 -22.51 -5.14
N GLY A 78 14.03 -22.70 -6.35
CA GLY A 78 12.63 -23.06 -6.57
C GLY A 78 11.63 -21.90 -6.49
N ALA A 79 12.08 -20.67 -6.23
CA ALA A 79 11.20 -19.51 -6.25
C ALA A 79 10.59 -19.29 -7.65
N LYS A 80 9.28 -19.08 -7.70
CA LYS A 80 8.57 -18.70 -8.92
C LYS A 80 8.78 -17.21 -9.18
N VAL A 81 9.28 -16.85 -10.36
CA VAL A 81 9.62 -15.46 -10.69
C VAL A 81 8.74 -14.94 -11.82
N PHE A 82 8.03 -13.85 -11.57
CA PHE A 82 7.28 -13.10 -12.56
C PHE A 82 8.06 -11.84 -12.93
N ILE A 83 8.28 -11.60 -14.22
CA ILE A 83 8.95 -10.40 -14.71
C ILE A 83 8.08 -9.77 -15.80
N GLY A 84 7.88 -8.45 -15.71
CA GLY A 84 7.12 -7.68 -16.71
C GLY A 84 6.00 -6.85 -16.09
N PRO A 85 5.19 -6.16 -16.92
CA PRO A 85 4.21 -5.18 -16.46
C PRO A 85 3.05 -5.80 -15.66
N SER A 86 2.83 -7.10 -15.80
CA SER A 86 1.81 -7.85 -15.06
C SER A 86 2.38 -8.60 -13.85
N ALA A 87 3.67 -8.43 -13.51
CA ALA A 87 4.30 -9.18 -12.43
C ALA A 87 3.63 -8.94 -11.07
N ASN A 88 3.25 -7.70 -10.77
CA ASN A 88 2.53 -7.37 -9.53
C ASN A 88 1.11 -7.97 -9.51
N GLU A 89 0.42 -8.04 -10.65
CA GLU A 89 -0.91 -8.66 -10.77
C GLU A 89 -0.83 -10.17 -10.53
N GLN A 90 0.15 -10.83 -11.16
CA GLN A 90 0.40 -12.27 -10.99
C GLN A 90 0.85 -12.62 -9.58
N LEU A 91 1.72 -11.80 -8.98
CA LEU A 91 2.16 -11.95 -7.60
C LEU A 91 1.01 -11.78 -6.60
N ALA A 92 0.13 -10.79 -6.81
CA ALA A 92 -1.03 -10.54 -5.96
C ALA A 92 -2.06 -11.69 -6.02
N ALA A 93 -2.08 -12.44 -7.12
CA ALA A 93 -2.90 -13.64 -7.30
C ALA A 93 -2.27 -14.92 -6.72
N TYR A 94 -1.09 -14.83 -6.08
CA TYR A 94 -0.54 -15.96 -5.33
C TYR A 94 -1.43 -16.21 -4.11
N SER A 95 -1.94 -17.43 -3.95
CA SER A 95 -2.84 -17.76 -2.83
C SER A 95 -2.06 -17.72 -1.51
N CYS A 96 -2.46 -16.83 -0.61
CA CYS A 96 -1.87 -16.63 0.71
C CYS A 96 -2.91 -16.02 1.65
N ASP A 97 -2.56 -15.85 2.93
CA ASP A 97 -3.50 -15.28 3.90
C ASP A 97 -3.68 -13.78 3.70
N VAL A 98 -2.60 -13.05 3.43
CA VAL A 98 -2.61 -11.59 3.30
C VAL A 98 -1.72 -11.11 2.15
N VAL A 99 -2.26 -10.24 1.29
CA VAL A 99 -1.49 -9.44 0.33
C VAL A 99 -1.45 -8.00 0.82
N LEU A 100 -0.24 -7.47 1.07
CA LEU A 100 -0.01 -6.05 1.31
C LEU A 100 0.21 -5.33 -0.03
N ASN A 101 -0.73 -4.47 -0.42
CA ASN A 101 -0.54 -3.58 -1.56
C ASN A 101 0.04 -2.23 -1.11
N ALA A 102 1.36 -2.09 -1.25
CA ALA A 102 2.12 -0.88 -0.96
C ALA A 102 2.68 -0.20 -2.24
N ILE A 103 2.11 -0.50 -3.41
CA ILE A 103 2.44 0.18 -4.66
C ILE A 103 1.86 1.61 -4.61
N ALA A 104 2.63 2.61 -5.04
CA ALA A 104 2.17 3.99 -5.05
C ALA A 104 1.28 4.29 -6.27
N GLY A 105 0.24 5.11 -6.08
CA GLY A 105 -0.61 5.61 -7.16
C GLY A 105 -1.49 4.55 -7.83
N ALA A 106 -1.99 4.86 -9.03
CA ALA A 106 -2.95 4.01 -9.76
C ALA A 106 -2.38 2.66 -10.23
N ALA A 107 -1.06 2.48 -10.23
CA ALA A 107 -0.40 1.25 -10.67
C ALA A 107 -0.78 0.03 -9.81
N GLY A 108 -1.21 0.26 -8.56
CA GLY A 108 -1.64 -0.81 -7.65
C GLY A 108 -3.01 -1.41 -7.99
N LEU A 109 -3.82 -0.79 -8.86
CA LEU A 109 -5.24 -1.16 -9.02
C LEU A 109 -5.43 -2.59 -9.52
N ARG A 110 -4.67 -3.01 -10.52
CA ARG A 110 -4.75 -4.37 -11.07
C ARG A 110 -4.40 -5.42 -10.01
N ALA A 111 -3.40 -5.14 -9.20
CA ALA A 111 -2.97 -6.02 -8.13
C ALA A 111 -4.00 -6.09 -6.99
N THR A 112 -4.63 -4.96 -6.63
CA THR A 112 -5.78 -4.92 -5.71
C THR A 112 -6.91 -5.84 -6.19
N ILE A 113 -7.29 -5.72 -7.46
CA ILE A 113 -8.35 -6.55 -8.06
C ILE A 113 -7.96 -8.04 -8.05
N ALA A 114 -6.72 -8.36 -8.40
CA ALA A 114 -6.21 -9.73 -8.44
C ALA A 114 -6.19 -10.40 -7.05
N ALA A 115 -5.71 -9.68 -6.03
CA ALA A 115 -5.72 -10.17 -4.66
C ALA A 115 -7.13 -10.48 -4.16
N LEU A 116 -8.09 -9.58 -4.38
CA LEU A 116 -9.48 -9.77 -3.97
C LEU A 116 -10.14 -10.94 -4.69
N LYS A 117 -9.97 -11.05 -6.01
CA LYS A 117 -10.52 -12.16 -6.82
C LYS A 117 -9.98 -13.52 -6.41
N THR A 118 -8.74 -13.58 -5.92
CA THR A 118 -8.11 -14.81 -5.44
C THR A 118 -8.65 -15.24 -4.07
N GLY A 119 -9.33 -14.34 -3.35
CA GLY A 119 -9.84 -14.58 -2.00
C GLY A 119 -8.85 -14.22 -0.89
N ASN A 120 -7.70 -13.62 -1.24
CA ASN A 120 -6.71 -13.18 -0.26
C ASN A 120 -7.26 -11.98 0.53
N ARG A 121 -6.88 -11.85 1.81
CA ARG A 121 -7.13 -10.59 2.53
C ARG A 121 -6.19 -9.52 1.99
N LEU A 122 -6.72 -8.35 1.67
CA LEU A 122 -5.98 -7.24 1.13
C LEU A 122 -5.65 -6.24 2.23
N ALA A 123 -4.41 -6.22 2.68
CA ALA A 123 -3.88 -5.09 3.44
C ALA A 123 -3.58 -3.93 2.48
N LEU A 124 -4.46 -2.92 2.47
CA LEU A 124 -4.43 -1.84 1.49
C LEU A 124 -3.76 -0.60 2.07
N ALA A 125 -2.54 -0.32 1.60
CA ALA A 125 -1.86 0.95 1.86
C ALA A 125 -2.00 1.95 0.68
N ASN A 126 -2.41 1.44 -0.48
CA ASN A 126 -2.58 2.21 -1.70
C ASN A 126 -4.02 2.74 -1.83
N LYS A 127 -4.29 3.87 -1.19
CA LYS A 127 -5.60 4.55 -1.24
C LYS A 127 -6.08 4.85 -2.65
N GLU A 128 -5.17 5.18 -3.56
CA GLU A 128 -5.50 5.57 -4.93
C GLU A 128 -6.23 4.46 -5.68
N SER A 129 -5.90 3.19 -5.45
CA SER A 129 -6.63 2.05 -6.03
C SER A 129 -8.10 2.07 -5.65
N LEU A 130 -8.41 2.38 -4.38
CA LEU A 130 -9.78 2.41 -3.91
C LEU A 130 -10.51 3.63 -4.47
N VAL A 131 -9.89 4.81 -4.39
CA VAL A 131 -10.51 6.07 -4.83
C VAL A 131 -10.86 6.05 -6.32
N ILE A 132 -9.97 5.57 -7.20
CA ILE A 132 -10.24 5.55 -8.64
C ILE A 132 -11.04 4.32 -9.08
N GLY A 133 -10.95 3.23 -8.32
CA GLY A 133 -11.42 1.91 -8.71
C GLY A 133 -12.68 1.44 -7.99
N ALA A 134 -13.25 2.24 -7.09
CA ALA A 134 -14.31 1.80 -6.17
C ALA A 134 -15.45 1.00 -6.82
N PRO A 135 -16.04 1.41 -7.96
CA PRO A 135 -17.13 0.64 -8.59
C PRO A 135 -16.74 -0.77 -9.03
N VAL A 136 -15.44 -1.04 -9.22
CA VAL A 136 -14.88 -2.34 -9.59
C VAL A 136 -14.31 -3.07 -8.37
N VAL A 137 -13.67 -2.35 -7.45
CA VAL A 137 -13.00 -2.93 -6.27
C VAL A 137 -14.00 -3.32 -5.19
N MET A 138 -14.95 -2.45 -4.85
CA MET A 138 -15.88 -2.67 -3.74
C MET A 138 -16.75 -3.93 -3.92
N PRO A 139 -17.31 -4.22 -5.12
CA PRO A 139 -18.08 -5.45 -5.30
C PRO A 139 -17.26 -6.74 -5.20
N LEU A 140 -15.93 -6.67 -5.33
CA LEU A 140 -15.04 -7.82 -5.21
C LEU A 140 -14.58 -8.09 -3.78
N ALA A 141 -14.66 -7.09 -2.90
CA ALA A 141 -14.26 -7.23 -1.51
C ALA A 141 -15.34 -7.94 -0.71
N GLY A 142 -15.02 -9.15 -0.22
CA GLY A 142 -15.83 -9.83 0.77
C GLY A 142 -15.83 -9.13 2.12
N VAL A 143 -16.68 -9.62 3.03
CA VAL A 143 -16.73 -9.16 4.42
C VAL A 143 -15.35 -9.31 5.07
N ASP A 144 -14.85 -8.24 5.69
CA ASP A 144 -13.54 -8.17 6.37
C ASP A 144 -12.32 -8.55 5.52
N GLN A 145 -12.47 -8.58 4.19
CA GLN A 145 -11.38 -8.93 3.28
C GLN A 145 -10.39 -7.77 3.08
N MET A 146 -10.83 -6.52 3.26
CA MET A 146 -9.95 -5.35 3.20
C MET A 146 -9.51 -4.93 4.60
N ILE A 147 -8.20 -4.72 4.75
CA ILE A 147 -7.57 -4.24 5.98
C ILE A 147 -6.92 -2.89 5.65
N PRO A 148 -7.43 -1.76 6.17
CA PRO A 148 -6.79 -0.47 5.94
C PRO A 148 -5.42 -0.41 6.60
N VAL A 149 -4.41 -0.02 5.84
CA VAL A 149 -3.03 0.21 6.33
C VAL A 149 -2.73 1.70 6.46
N ASP A 150 -3.45 2.55 5.72
CA ASP A 150 -3.34 4.00 5.89
C ASP A 150 -3.64 4.42 7.35
N SER A 151 -2.89 5.39 7.87
CA SER A 151 -2.74 5.55 9.32
C SER A 151 -4.04 5.92 10.01
N GLU A 152 -4.79 6.85 9.42
CA GLU A 152 -6.07 7.33 9.92
C GLU A 152 -7.13 6.24 9.81
N HIS A 153 -7.22 5.54 8.68
CA HIS A 153 -8.20 4.46 8.48
C HIS A 153 -7.89 3.25 9.34
N SER A 154 -6.62 2.93 9.55
CA SER A 154 -6.20 1.90 10.50
C SER A 154 -6.59 2.28 11.94
N ALA A 155 -6.41 3.55 12.33
CA ALA A 155 -6.87 4.04 13.63
C ALA A 155 -8.40 3.96 13.75
N LEU A 156 -9.14 4.40 12.73
CA LEU A 156 -10.60 4.30 12.68
C LEU A 156 -11.07 2.85 12.77
N ALA A 157 -10.49 1.94 11.99
CA ALA A 157 -10.82 0.51 12.01
C ALA A 157 -10.56 -0.12 13.38
N GLN A 158 -9.53 0.32 14.11
CA GLN A 158 -9.27 -0.13 15.48
C GLN A 158 -10.32 0.43 16.46
N CYS A 159 -10.66 1.71 16.36
CA CYS A 159 -11.71 2.32 17.19
C CYS A 159 -13.09 1.70 16.97
N LEU A 160 -13.42 1.36 15.72
CA LEU A 160 -14.69 0.74 15.33
C LEU A 160 -14.88 -0.66 15.93
N ARG A 161 -13.81 -1.32 16.43
CA ARG A 161 -13.95 -2.59 17.16
C ARG A 161 -14.59 -2.44 18.54
N ALA A 162 -14.75 -1.22 19.05
CA ALA A 162 -15.38 -0.95 20.33
C ALA A 162 -16.91 -0.99 20.29
N GLY A 163 -17.52 -1.17 19.11
CA GLY A 163 -18.97 -1.21 18.96
C GLY A 163 -19.42 -1.49 17.52
N GLU A 164 -20.65 -1.11 17.21
CA GLU A 164 -21.25 -1.31 15.89
C GLU A 164 -21.20 -0.04 15.05
N ILE A 165 -21.02 -0.16 13.73
CA ILE A 165 -20.95 0.99 12.82
C ILE A 165 -22.19 1.91 12.91
N GLY A 166 -23.36 1.33 13.18
CA GLY A 166 -24.61 2.08 13.35
C GLY A 166 -24.67 2.98 14.59
N GLN A 167 -23.75 2.80 15.55
CA GLN A 167 -23.62 3.64 16.74
C GLN A 167 -22.72 4.87 16.49
N VAL A 168 -22.05 4.92 15.35
CA VAL A 168 -21.08 5.97 15.03
C VAL A 168 -21.80 7.24 14.62
N ARG A 169 -21.63 8.30 15.43
CA ARG A 169 -22.12 9.64 15.09
C ARG A 169 -21.29 10.30 14.00
N LYS A 170 -19.96 10.20 14.09
CA LYS A 170 -18.99 10.88 13.23
C LYS A 170 -17.62 10.18 13.28
N LEU A 171 -16.90 10.13 12.17
CA LEU A 171 -15.48 9.79 12.13
C LEU A 171 -14.66 11.06 11.90
N VAL A 172 -13.56 11.21 12.63
CA VAL A 172 -12.68 12.37 12.56
C VAL A 172 -11.36 11.94 11.94
N LEU A 173 -11.03 12.46 10.76
CA LEU A 173 -9.78 12.23 10.07
C LEU A 173 -8.80 13.35 10.41
N THR A 174 -7.83 13.05 11.27
CA THR A 174 -6.80 14.02 11.65
C THR A 174 -5.85 14.32 10.49
N ALA A 175 -5.41 15.57 10.32
CA ALA A 175 -4.40 15.95 9.33
C ALA A 175 -3.22 16.68 9.98
N SER A 176 -2.00 16.43 9.51
CA SER A 176 -0.82 17.22 9.93
C SER A 176 -0.95 18.70 9.52
N GLY A 177 -1.55 18.94 8.35
CA GLY A 177 -1.61 20.25 7.69
C GLY A 177 -0.50 20.47 6.66
N GLY A 178 0.48 19.55 6.57
CA GLY A 178 1.61 19.64 5.64
C GLY A 178 2.61 20.75 5.97
N PRO A 179 3.68 20.90 5.16
CA PRO A 179 4.72 21.92 5.36
C PRO A 179 4.23 23.37 5.27
N PHE A 180 3.07 23.61 4.65
CA PHE A 180 2.55 24.96 4.43
C PHE A 180 1.45 25.36 5.41
N ARG A 181 1.24 24.58 6.48
CA ARG A 181 0.31 24.94 7.55
C ARG A 181 0.72 26.30 8.13
N GLY A 182 -0.19 27.27 8.09
CA GLY A 182 0.04 28.63 8.60
C GLY A 182 0.56 29.62 7.56
N TYR A 183 0.80 29.20 6.30
CA TYR A 183 1.16 30.13 5.23
C TYR A 183 -0.03 30.98 4.80
N THR A 184 0.23 32.24 4.42
CA THR A 184 -0.76 33.10 3.77
C THR A 184 -0.93 32.74 2.30
N ARG A 185 -1.98 33.28 1.66
CA ARG A 185 -2.24 33.07 0.23
C ARG A 185 -1.07 33.54 -0.65
N GLU A 186 -0.45 34.67 -0.30
CA GLU A 186 0.70 35.25 -1.02
C GLU A 186 1.97 34.42 -0.80
N GLN A 187 2.14 33.79 0.35
CA GLN A 187 3.25 32.86 0.58
C GLN A 187 3.06 31.59 -0.26
N LEU A 188 1.83 31.06 -0.32
CA LEU A 188 1.49 29.88 -1.11
C LEU A 188 1.74 30.06 -2.62
N SER A 189 1.63 31.27 -3.17
CA SER A 189 1.88 31.50 -4.60
C SER A 189 3.35 31.34 -5.01
N ASN A 190 4.27 31.29 -4.04
CA ASN A 190 5.71 31.25 -4.28
C ASN A 190 6.37 29.92 -3.87
N VAL A 191 5.59 28.93 -3.40
CA VAL A 191 6.15 27.65 -2.95
C VAL A 191 6.66 26.81 -4.12
N THR A 192 7.70 26.04 -3.87
CA THR A 192 8.33 25.16 -4.86
C THR A 192 8.12 23.67 -4.51
N PRO A 193 8.33 22.75 -5.47
CA PRO A 193 8.35 21.32 -5.17
C PRO A 193 9.37 20.95 -4.10
N LYS A 194 10.50 21.67 -4.03
CA LYS A 194 11.53 21.44 -3.00
C LYS A 194 10.99 21.75 -1.60
N ASP A 195 10.23 22.84 -1.46
CA ASP A 195 9.62 23.22 -0.17
C ASP A 195 8.56 22.20 0.24
N ALA A 196 7.74 21.74 -0.71
CA ALA A 196 6.72 20.73 -0.46
C ALA A 196 7.33 19.38 -0.02
N LEU A 197 8.50 19.01 -0.55
CA LEU A 197 9.21 17.77 -0.19
C LEU A 197 9.87 17.83 1.20
N ALA A 198 9.98 19.01 1.82
CA ALA A 198 10.55 19.21 3.15
C ALA A 198 9.49 19.05 4.26
N HIS A 199 8.85 17.88 4.35
CA HIS A 199 7.77 17.65 5.31
C HIS A 199 8.27 17.71 6.77
N PRO A 200 7.59 18.44 7.68
CA PRO A 200 8.09 18.72 9.05
C PRO A 200 8.05 17.53 10.02
N THR A 201 7.58 16.35 9.60
CA THR A 201 7.23 15.26 10.53
C THR A 201 7.54 13.90 9.96
N TRP A 202 7.20 13.68 8.69
CA TRP A 202 7.22 12.36 8.07
C TRP A 202 8.22 12.29 6.91
N GLN A 203 8.95 11.18 6.82
CA GLN A 203 9.75 10.83 5.64
C GLN A 203 8.93 9.87 4.76
N MET A 204 8.36 10.40 3.68
CA MET A 204 7.44 9.67 2.79
C MET A 204 7.91 9.72 1.33
N GLY A 205 7.28 8.91 0.48
CA GLY A 205 7.48 8.97 -0.97
C GLY A 205 6.99 10.30 -1.56
N PRO A 206 7.59 10.78 -2.67
CA PRO A 206 7.34 12.12 -3.19
C PRO A 206 5.88 12.40 -3.52
N LEU A 207 5.13 11.42 -4.05
CA LEU A 207 3.70 11.58 -4.37
C LEU A 207 2.88 11.96 -3.13
N VAL A 208 3.00 11.16 -2.06
CA VAL A 208 2.26 11.39 -0.81
C VAL A 208 2.73 12.69 -0.15
N THR A 209 4.03 12.98 -0.20
CA THR A 209 4.58 14.23 0.35
C THR A 209 4.00 15.47 -0.33
N ILE A 210 3.92 15.49 -1.67
CA ILE A 210 3.28 16.59 -2.41
C ILE A 210 1.78 16.67 -2.11
N ASN A 211 1.08 15.53 -2.07
CA ASN A 211 -0.35 15.50 -1.76
C ASN A 211 -0.64 15.97 -0.32
N SER A 212 0.27 15.72 0.63
CA SER A 212 0.17 16.24 2.00
C SER A 212 0.30 17.77 2.02
N ALA A 213 1.25 18.32 1.24
CA ALA A 213 1.47 19.76 1.16
C ALA A 213 0.27 20.54 0.57
N THR A 214 -0.52 19.91 -0.30
CA THR A 214 -1.72 20.51 -0.90
C THR A 214 -3.02 20.13 -0.19
N LEU A 215 -2.95 19.30 0.86
CA LEU A 215 -4.08 18.62 1.50
C LEU A 215 -4.92 17.72 0.58
N MET A 216 -4.51 17.52 -0.68
CA MET A 216 -5.13 16.54 -1.57
C MET A 216 -5.08 15.14 -0.96
N ASN A 217 -4.02 14.82 -0.21
CA ASN A 217 -3.93 13.57 0.53
C ASN A 217 -5.16 13.36 1.43
N LYS A 218 -5.55 14.38 2.20
CA LYS A 218 -6.71 14.29 3.09
C LYS A 218 -8.03 14.21 2.32
N GLY A 219 -8.12 14.89 1.17
CA GLY A 219 -9.26 14.75 0.25
C GLY A 219 -9.44 13.31 -0.26
N LEU A 220 -8.35 12.64 -0.64
CA LEU A 220 -8.37 11.23 -1.04
C LEU A 220 -8.75 10.32 0.14
N GLU A 221 -8.22 10.59 1.33
CA GLU A 221 -8.50 9.82 2.55
C GLU A 221 -9.95 9.95 3.01
N LEU A 222 -10.60 11.10 2.80
CA LEU A 222 -12.04 11.27 3.05
C LEU A 222 -12.88 10.36 2.14
N ILE A 223 -12.54 10.31 0.85
CA ILE A 223 -13.21 9.40 -0.10
C ILE A 223 -12.96 7.94 0.30
N GLU A 224 -11.72 7.60 0.64
CA GLU A 224 -11.37 6.25 1.12
C GLU A 224 -12.12 5.86 2.39
N ALA A 225 -12.28 6.77 3.37
CA ALA A 225 -13.02 6.49 4.60
C ALA A 225 -14.52 6.25 4.33
N HIS A 226 -15.12 7.03 3.42
CA HIS A 226 -16.48 6.80 2.97
C HIS A 226 -16.63 5.40 2.36
N LEU A 227 -15.69 5.00 1.50
CA LEU A 227 -15.72 3.71 0.81
C LEU A 227 -15.49 2.53 1.77
N LEU A 228 -14.55 2.65 2.70
CA LEU A 228 -14.21 1.56 3.63
C LEU A 228 -15.25 1.35 4.73
N PHE A 229 -15.84 2.43 5.26
CA PHE A 229 -16.68 2.36 6.46
C PHE A 229 -18.17 2.60 6.18
N GLY A 230 -18.54 2.97 4.93
CA GLY A 230 -19.93 3.11 4.51
C GLY A 230 -20.68 4.29 5.13
N LEU A 231 -19.97 5.21 5.81
CA LEU A 231 -20.59 6.40 6.40
C LEU A 231 -20.73 7.52 5.36
N PRO A 232 -21.85 8.24 5.30
CA PRO A 232 -22.03 9.38 4.41
C PRO A 232 -21.02 10.50 4.71
N MET A 233 -20.68 11.28 3.68
CA MET A 233 -19.66 12.33 3.75
C MET A 233 -19.92 13.38 4.86
N ASN A 234 -21.17 13.65 5.21
CA ASN A 234 -21.51 14.59 6.30
C ASN A 234 -21.21 14.03 7.71
N GLN A 235 -20.89 12.74 7.84
CA GLN A 235 -20.41 12.10 9.06
C GLN A 235 -18.89 11.90 9.07
N LEU A 236 -18.17 12.45 8.08
CA LEU A 236 -16.71 12.49 8.05
C LEU A 236 -16.26 13.95 8.29
N ASP A 237 -15.32 14.13 9.21
CA ASP A 237 -14.73 15.43 9.59
C ASP A 237 -13.23 15.45 9.32
#